data_AF-A0A957QZ98-F1
#
_entry.id   AF-A0A957QZ98-F1
#
_cell.length_a   1.000
_cell.length_b   1.000
_cell.length_c   1.000
_cell.angle_alpha   90.00
_cell.angle_beta   90.00
_cell.angle_gamma   90.00
#
_symmetry.space_group_name_H-M   'P 1'
#
loop_
_entity.id
_entity.type
_entity.pdbx_description
1 polymer ?
#
loop_
_entity_poly.entity_id
_entity_poly.type
_entity_poly.pdbx_seq_one_letter_code
_entity_poly.pdbx_strand_id
1 'polypeptide(L)'
;MNKLYPLLFTPVLKDYIWGGRNLADKLGRELPAGIIAESWEVAAHPDGASVVANGAYAGRTLSELQAELGLALSGSRSAWAEERGKFPLLVKLLDANQNLSVQVHPDDDYAQVHEGNELGKTEMWVVLHAEPGACVQLGVKAGTEPAAFRHAIADGQYETSLHYIAAMSGDFVDVPAGALPAIMGGVPIA
;
A
#
# COMPACT_ATOMS: atom_id res chain seq x y z
N MET A 1 -6.47 -26.32 19.26
CA MET A 1 -6.12 -25.03 18.61
C MET A 1 -6.40 -23.93 19.62
N ASN A 2 -5.47 -22.98 19.82
CA ASN A 2 -5.78 -21.80 20.62
C ASN A 2 -6.91 -21.03 19.92
N LYS A 3 -7.86 -20.52 20.70
CA LYS A 3 -8.93 -19.68 20.17
C LYS A 3 -8.31 -18.38 19.65
N LEU A 4 -8.67 -17.97 18.44
CA LEU A 4 -8.28 -16.66 17.93
C LEU A 4 -8.83 -15.54 18.83
N TYR A 5 -8.06 -14.48 18.94
CA TYR A 5 -8.34 -13.28 19.71
C TYR A 5 -7.86 -12.06 18.92
N PRO A 6 -8.23 -10.82 19.28
CA PRO A 6 -7.72 -9.64 18.61
C PRO A 6 -6.18 -9.58 18.68
N LEU A 7 -5.54 -9.77 17.53
CA LEU A 7 -4.08 -9.71 17.39
C LEU A 7 -3.68 -8.24 17.25
N LEU A 8 -2.83 -7.78 18.16
CA LEU A 8 -2.15 -6.51 18.03
C LEU A 8 -0.79 -6.76 17.39
N PHE A 9 -0.34 -5.84 16.55
CA PHE A 9 0.91 -5.97 15.82
C PHE A 9 1.86 -4.83 16.13
N THR A 10 3.15 -5.15 16.21
CA THR A 10 4.22 -4.16 16.09
C THR A 10 4.43 -3.90 14.59
N PRO A 11 4.34 -2.64 14.13
CA PRO A 11 4.43 -2.32 12.71
C PRO A 11 5.87 -2.44 12.19
N VAL A 12 6.01 -2.67 10.88
CA VAL A 12 7.31 -2.57 10.19
C VAL A 12 7.43 -1.18 9.58
N LEU A 13 8.43 -0.41 10.02
CA LEU A 13 8.65 0.95 9.53
C LEU A 13 9.65 0.96 8.36
N LYS A 14 9.39 1.79 7.34
CA LYS A 14 10.28 2.03 6.19
C LYS A 14 10.64 3.51 6.11
N ASP A 15 11.89 3.82 5.78
CA ASP A 15 12.50 5.15 5.82
C ASP A 15 12.82 5.72 4.43
N TYR A 16 11.99 5.41 3.43
CA TYR A 16 12.20 5.85 2.04
C TYR A 16 12.31 7.38 1.90
N ILE A 17 13.02 7.82 0.86
CA ILE A 17 13.39 9.23 0.61
C ILE A 17 12.23 10.22 0.57
N TRP A 18 11.02 9.76 0.22
CA TRP A 18 9.82 10.57 0.09
C TRP A 18 9.03 10.71 1.40
N GLY A 19 9.45 9.99 2.45
CA GLY A 19 8.81 10.01 3.75
C GLY A 19 8.97 11.32 4.51
N GLY A 20 8.36 11.37 5.69
CA GLY A 20 8.34 12.56 6.53
C GLY A 20 8.14 12.24 8.00
N ARG A 21 7.42 13.13 8.67
CA ARG A 21 7.01 13.02 10.08
C ARG A 21 5.52 13.24 10.29
N ASN A 22 4.71 13.33 9.23
CA ASN A 22 3.28 13.59 9.35
C ASN A 22 2.55 12.49 10.13
N LEU A 23 3.00 11.24 10.05
CA LEU A 23 2.43 10.17 10.89
C LEU A 23 2.57 10.48 12.38
N ALA A 24 3.69 11.09 12.81
CA ALA A 24 3.84 11.57 14.19
C ALA A 24 3.07 12.88 14.41
N ASP A 25 3.31 13.88 13.57
CA ASP A 25 2.88 15.27 13.81
C ASP A 25 1.38 15.50 13.61
N LYS A 26 0.75 14.74 12.71
CA LYS A 26 -0.67 14.86 12.35
C LYS A 26 -1.52 13.74 12.94
N LEU A 27 -0.99 12.52 13.00
CA LEU A 27 -1.71 11.34 13.48
C LEU A 27 -1.33 10.90 14.90
N GLY A 28 -0.37 11.58 15.53
CA GLY A 28 0.01 11.32 16.93
C GLY A 28 0.77 10.01 17.14
N ARG A 29 1.39 9.45 16.10
CA ARG A 29 2.15 8.19 16.20
C ARG A 29 3.46 8.39 16.95
N GLU A 30 3.77 7.46 17.85
CA GLU A 30 5.10 7.35 18.44
C GLU A 30 6.03 6.64 17.45
N LEU A 31 7.04 7.35 16.95
CA LEU A 31 7.97 6.87 15.93
C LEU A 31 9.41 7.19 16.33
N PRO A 32 10.39 6.32 16.00
CA PRO A 32 11.82 6.61 16.22
C PRO A 32 12.24 7.87 15.47
N ALA A 33 13.40 8.43 15.82
CA ALA A 33 13.95 9.58 15.11
C ALA A 33 14.27 9.24 13.64
N GLY A 34 14.21 10.25 12.76
CA GLY A 34 14.47 10.10 11.33
C GLY A 34 13.20 10.10 10.48
N ILE A 35 13.39 9.89 9.18
CA ILE A 35 12.32 9.87 8.18
C ILE A 35 11.56 8.55 8.28
N ILE A 36 10.23 8.61 8.26
CA ILE A 36 9.36 7.43 8.13
C ILE A 36 8.43 7.66 6.95
N ALA A 37 8.50 6.78 5.96
CA ALA A 37 7.72 6.80 4.74
C ALA A 37 6.53 5.85 4.81
N GLU A 38 6.75 4.63 5.32
CA GLU A 38 5.69 3.64 5.48
C GLU A 38 5.69 3.05 6.88
N SER A 39 4.50 2.77 7.39
CA SER A 39 4.27 1.95 8.59
C SER A 39 3.37 0.80 8.20
N TRP A 40 3.93 -0.41 8.09
CA TRP A 40 3.18 -1.61 7.71
C TRP A 40 2.51 -2.16 8.97
N GLU A 41 1.21 -1.92 9.10
CA GLU A 41 0.45 -2.29 10.29
C GLU A 41 0.10 -3.78 10.29
N VAL A 42 -0.30 -4.32 9.13
CA VAL A 42 -0.61 -5.74 8.94
C VAL A 42 0.11 -6.22 7.69
N ALA A 43 1.19 -6.97 7.88
CA ALA A 43 2.02 -7.47 6.78
C ALA A 43 2.49 -8.89 7.01
N ALA A 44 2.44 -9.71 5.96
CA ALA A 44 3.04 -11.04 5.89
C ALA A 44 3.85 -11.17 4.58
N HIS A 45 4.72 -10.20 4.33
CA HIS A 45 5.50 -10.09 3.11
C HIS A 45 6.98 -10.40 3.39
N PRO A 46 7.74 -11.00 2.45
CA PRO A 46 9.16 -11.30 2.64
C PRO A 46 10.03 -10.10 3.05
N ASP A 47 9.72 -8.91 2.51
CA ASP A 47 10.43 -7.66 2.86
C ASP A 47 10.06 -7.07 4.23
N GLY A 48 9.08 -7.65 4.91
CA GLY A 48 8.60 -7.18 6.20
C GLY A 48 7.33 -7.90 6.63
N ALA A 49 7.40 -8.60 7.75
CA ALA A 49 6.25 -9.23 8.39
C ALA A 49 6.01 -8.63 9.77
N SER A 50 4.77 -8.24 10.04
CA SER A 50 4.36 -7.70 11.34
C SER A 50 4.43 -8.80 12.41
N VAL A 51 4.84 -8.42 13.62
CA VAL A 51 4.99 -9.34 14.76
C VAL A 51 3.85 -9.14 15.75
N VAL A 52 3.23 -10.22 16.20
CA VAL A 52 2.16 -10.15 17.21
C VAL A 52 2.73 -9.65 18.54
N ALA A 53 2.09 -8.64 19.10
CA ALA A 53 2.51 -7.96 20.33
C ALA A 53 1.83 -8.51 21.60
N ASN A 54 0.79 -9.34 21.48
CA ASN A 54 -0.04 -9.75 22.62
C ASN A 54 -0.46 -11.23 22.61
N GLY A 55 -0.75 -11.75 23.81
CA GLY A 55 -1.38 -13.06 24.02
C GLY A 55 -0.48 -14.26 23.68
N ALA A 56 -1.11 -15.41 23.44
CA ALA A 56 -0.42 -16.69 23.24
C ALA A 56 0.45 -16.77 21.98
N TYR A 57 0.19 -15.90 21.00
CA TYR A 57 0.95 -15.80 19.75
C TYR A 57 2.00 -14.67 19.77
N ALA A 58 2.18 -13.97 20.89
CA ALA A 58 3.14 -12.87 20.98
C ALA A 58 4.57 -13.31 20.58
N GLY A 59 5.27 -12.46 19.84
CA GLY A 59 6.61 -12.72 19.32
C GLY A 59 6.64 -13.50 18.01
N ARG A 60 5.49 -14.00 17.52
CA ARG A 60 5.38 -14.69 16.23
C ARG A 60 5.02 -13.70 15.12
N THR A 61 5.50 -13.96 13.92
CA THR A 61 5.18 -13.18 12.71
C THR A 61 3.80 -13.56 12.15
N LEU A 62 3.18 -12.64 11.42
CA LEU A 62 1.92 -12.94 10.71
C LEU A 62 2.12 -14.06 9.67
N SER A 63 3.27 -14.13 9.00
CA SER A 63 3.60 -15.20 8.06
C SER A 63 3.64 -16.59 8.72
N GLU A 64 4.22 -16.70 9.91
CA GLU A 64 4.22 -17.97 10.68
C GLU A 64 2.80 -18.37 11.10
N LEU A 65 1.97 -17.40 11.49
CA LEU A 65 0.58 -17.67 11.83
C LEU A 65 -0.23 -18.09 10.61
N GLN A 66 0.00 -17.46 9.45
CA GLN A 66 -0.66 -17.86 8.21
C GLN A 66 -0.30 -19.30 7.84
N ALA A 67 0.97 -19.68 7.93
CA ALA A 67 1.41 -21.05 7.65
C ALA A 67 0.83 -22.10 8.62
N GLU A 68 0.60 -21.74 9.88
CA GLU A 68 0.01 -22.67 10.87
C GLU A 68 -1.52 -22.75 10.78
N LEU A 69 -2.18 -21.60 10.63
CA LEU A 69 -3.63 -21.48 10.83
C LEU A 69 -4.41 -21.40 9.51
N GLY A 70 -3.74 -21.02 8.42
CA GLY A 70 -4.33 -20.90 7.08
C GLY A 70 -5.63 -20.10 7.08
N LEU A 71 -6.67 -20.69 6.47
CA LEU A 71 -8.00 -20.06 6.38
C LEU A 71 -8.70 -19.83 7.72
N ALA A 72 -8.25 -20.45 8.82
CA ALA A 72 -8.78 -20.11 10.13
C ALA A 72 -8.38 -18.68 10.53
N LEU A 73 -7.22 -18.20 10.06
CA LEU A 73 -6.73 -16.84 10.30
C LEU A 73 -7.30 -15.84 9.28
N SER A 74 -7.18 -16.15 7.98
CA SER A 74 -7.52 -15.20 6.89
C SER A 74 -8.98 -15.27 6.42
N GLY A 75 -9.71 -16.33 6.77
CA GLY A 75 -11.09 -16.56 6.37
C GLY A 75 -11.23 -17.19 4.97
N SER A 76 -12.36 -17.87 4.75
CA SER A 76 -12.58 -18.68 3.53
C SER A 76 -12.62 -17.89 2.22
N ARG A 77 -12.91 -16.58 2.26
CA ARG A 77 -12.88 -15.71 1.06
C ARG A 77 -11.46 -15.44 0.55
N SER A 78 -10.45 -15.84 1.30
CA SER A 78 -9.04 -15.69 0.96
C SER A 78 -8.40 -17.01 0.50
N ALA A 79 -9.21 -18.03 0.18
CA ALA A 79 -8.74 -19.31 -0.35
C ALA A 79 -7.81 -19.16 -1.55
N TRP A 80 -8.11 -18.24 -2.47
CA TRP A 80 -7.31 -17.95 -3.65
C TRP A 80 -5.86 -17.51 -3.32
N ALA A 81 -5.65 -16.77 -2.24
CA ALA A 81 -4.33 -16.35 -1.79
C ALA A 81 -3.62 -17.46 -0.99
N GLU A 82 -4.39 -18.20 -0.18
CA GLU A 82 -3.88 -19.31 0.62
C GLU A 82 -3.38 -20.48 -0.25
N GLU A 83 -4.07 -20.78 -1.35
CA GLU A 83 -3.63 -21.77 -2.34
C GLU A 83 -2.24 -21.45 -2.92
N ARG A 84 -1.85 -20.16 -2.85
CA ARG A 84 -0.55 -19.65 -3.28
C ARG A 84 0.42 -19.45 -2.11
N GLY A 85 0.04 -19.83 -0.89
CA GLY A 85 0.82 -19.70 0.34
C GLY A 85 0.97 -18.26 0.84
N LYS A 86 0.00 -17.38 0.53
CA LYS A 86 0.07 -15.94 0.80
C LYS A 86 -1.06 -15.49 1.73
N PHE A 87 -0.75 -14.55 2.62
CA PHE A 87 -1.78 -13.76 3.29
C PHE A 87 -2.34 -12.74 2.27
N PRO A 88 -3.66 -12.51 2.23
CA PRO A 88 -4.31 -11.83 1.10
C PRO A 88 -4.12 -10.30 1.06
N LEU A 89 -3.67 -9.67 2.14
CA LEU A 89 -3.68 -8.20 2.28
C LEU A 89 -2.40 -7.64 2.90
N LEU A 90 -2.12 -6.39 2.58
CA LEU A 90 -1.08 -5.58 3.21
C LEU A 90 -1.70 -4.24 3.59
N VAL A 91 -1.69 -3.91 4.88
CA VAL A 91 -2.25 -2.65 5.39
C VAL A 91 -1.10 -1.75 5.84
N LYS A 92 -1.08 -0.52 5.35
CA LYS A 92 -0.01 0.44 5.61
C LYS A 92 -0.56 1.79 6.02
N LEU A 93 0.30 2.61 6.62
CA LEU A 93 0.16 4.05 6.65
C LEU A 93 1.32 4.62 5.82
N LEU A 94 1.04 5.52 4.89
CA LEU A 94 2.04 6.17 4.04
C LEU A 94 2.13 7.65 4.39
N ASP A 95 3.36 8.13 4.55
CA ASP A 95 3.69 9.54 4.70
C ASP A 95 4.22 10.10 3.38
N ALA A 96 3.33 10.42 2.45
CA ALA A 96 3.72 11.05 1.20
C ALA A 96 4.08 12.52 1.44
N ASN A 97 5.33 12.79 1.81
CA ASN A 97 5.84 14.14 2.03
C ASN A 97 6.45 14.75 0.75
N GLN A 98 6.78 13.90 -0.23
CA GLN A 98 7.16 14.27 -1.59
C GLN A 98 6.28 13.51 -2.59
N ASN A 99 6.34 13.89 -3.87
CA ASN A 99 5.66 13.14 -4.93
C ASN A 99 6.29 11.75 -5.07
N LEU A 100 5.47 10.72 -5.01
CA LEU A 100 5.89 9.36 -5.32
C LEU A 100 5.93 9.18 -6.84
N SER A 101 6.60 8.11 -7.28
CA SER A 101 6.64 7.77 -8.70
C SER A 101 5.25 7.43 -9.23
N VAL A 102 5.05 7.72 -10.52
CA VAL A 102 3.93 7.18 -11.28
C VAL A 102 4.19 5.71 -11.55
N GLN A 103 3.24 4.86 -11.15
CA GLN A 103 3.40 3.40 -11.15
C GLN A 103 2.22 2.75 -11.87
N VAL A 104 2.40 1.50 -12.28
CA VAL A 104 1.31 0.60 -12.67
C VAL A 104 1.54 -0.74 -11.99
N HIS A 105 0.49 -1.29 -11.41
CA HIS A 105 0.55 -2.56 -10.70
C HIS A 105 -0.11 -3.67 -11.51
N PRO A 106 0.47 -4.89 -11.54
CA PRO A 106 -0.09 -6.01 -12.26
C PRO A 106 -1.34 -6.57 -11.55
N ASP A 107 -2.19 -7.25 -12.32
CA ASP A 107 -3.22 -8.14 -11.77
C ASP A 107 -2.60 -9.49 -11.33
N ASP A 108 -3.41 -10.37 -10.76
CA ASP A 108 -2.94 -11.66 -10.24
C ASP A 108 -2.35 -12.56 -11.34
N ASP A 109 -2.96 -12.60 -12.52
CA ASP A 109 -2.52 -13.45 -13.63
C ASP A 109 -1.14 -13.00 -14.14
N TYR A 110 -0.95 -11.69 -14.34
CA TYR A 110 0.34 -11.15 -14.76
C TYR A 110 1.40 -11.34 -13.68
N ALA A 111 1.07 -11.05 -12.41
CA ALA A 111 2.00 -11.20 -11.29
C ALA A 111 2.43 -12.67 -11.09
N GLN A 112 1.51 -13.62 -11.28
CA GLN A 112 1.83 -15.04 -11.16
C GLN A 112 2.86 -15.48 -12.21
N VAL A 113 2.74 -15.00 -13.45
CA VAL A 113 3.62 -15.38 -14.56
C VAL A 113 4.98 -14.65 -14.49
N HIS A 114 4.98 -13.39 -14.05
CA HIS A 114 6.14 -12.50 -14.20
C HIS A 114 6.86 -12.15 -12.89
N GLU A 115 6.18 -12.22 -11.75
CA GLU A 115 6.66 -11.70 -10.45
C GLU A 115 6.87 -12.81 -9.40
N GLY A 116 7.18 -14.04 -9.83
CA GLY A 116 7.64 -15.08 -8.91
C GLY A 116 6.60 -15.52 -7.86
N ASN A 117 5.36 -15.75 -8.29
CA ASN A 117 4.21 -16.07 -7.42
C ASN A 117 3.80 -14.93 -6.45
N GLU A 118 4.16 -13.68 -6.71
CA GLU A 118 3.53 -12.54 -6.02
C GLU A 118 2.07 -12.35 -6.42
N LEU A 119 1.26 -11.84 -5.49
CA LEU A 119 -0.13 -11.46 -5.78
C LEU A 119 -0.15 -10.20 -6.66
N GLY A 120 -1.22 -10.04 -7.43
CA GLY A 120 -1.55 -8.77 -8.06
C GLY A 120 -1.77 -7.68 -7.00
N LYS A 121 -1.69 -6.43 -7.42
CA LYS A 121 -1.79 -5.29 -6.50
C LYS A 121 -2.87 -4.31 -6.96
N THR A 122 -4.08 -4.64 -6.54
CA THR A 122 -5.19 -3.68 -6.42
C THR A 122 -5.09 -3.02 -5.04
N GLU A 123 -5.28 -1.71 -4.99
CA GLU A 123 -5.16 -0.91 -3.78
C GLU A 123 -6.43 -0.10 -3.53
N MET A 124 -6.59 0.33 -2.28
CA MET A 124 -7.52 1.38 -1.91
C MET A 124 -6.76 2.31 -0.96
N TRP A 125 -6.99 3.60 -1.10
CA TRP A 125 -6.41 4.61 -0.22
C TRP A 125 -7.49 5.33 0.55
N VAL A 126 -7.25 5.54 1.84
CA VAL A 126 -7.99 6.46 2.68
C VAL A 126 -7.13 7.68 2.94
N VAL A 127 -7.59 8.86 2.53
CA VAL A 127 -6.86 10.11 2.79
C VAL A 127 -7.01 10.49 4.26
N LEU A 128 -5.96 10.32 5.04
CA LEU A 128 -5.99 10.57 6.49
C LEU A 128 -5.84 12.06 6.79
N HIS A 129 -5.03 12.75 5.99
CA HIS A 129 -4.82 14.19 6.06
C HIS A 129 -4.52 14.72 4.66
N ALA A 130 -4.92 15.96 4.37
CA ALA A 130 -4.62 16.63 3.11
C ALA A 130 -4.20 18.07 3.38
N GLU A 131 -2.99 18.44 2.95
CA GLU A 131 -2.55 19.82 2.99
C GLU A 131 -3.32 20.69 1.96
N PRO A 132 -3.35 22.02 2.11
CA PRO A 132 -4.01 22.89 1.14
C PRO A 132 -3.49 22.69 -0.29
N GLY A 133 -4.39 22.36 -1.22
CA GLY A 133 -4.04 22.09 -2.62
C GLY A 133 -3.52 20.68 -2.89
N ALA A 134 -3.55 19.79 -1.90
CA ALA A 134 -3.10 18.42 -2.07
C ALA A 134 -4.01 17.63 -3.04
N CYS A 135 -3.41 16.65 -3.69
CA CYS A 135 -4.07 15.87 -4.74
C CYS A 135 -3.47 14.47 -4.83
N VAL A 136 -4.17 13.59 -5.53
CA VAL A 136 -3.62 12.32 -6.02
C VAL A 136 -3.64 12.33 -7.53
N GLN A 137 -2.78 11.54 -8.15
CA GLN A 137 -2.81 11.30 -9.59
C GLN A 137 -3.39 9.91 -9.84
N LEU A 138 -4.38 9.82 -10.72
CA LEU A 138 -4.97 8.54 -11.12
C LEU A 138 -5.37 8.57 -12.59
N GLY A 139 -4.67 7.76 -13.38
CA GLY A 139 -4.87 7.65 -14.82
C GLY A 139 -4.36 8.87 -15.62
N VAL A 140 -4.73 8.89 -16.89
CA VAL A 140 -4.41 9.96 -17.84
C VAL A 140 -5.66 10.80 -18.14
N LYS A 141 -5.45 12.01 -18.65
CA LYS A 141 -6.53 12.92 -19.06
C LYS A 141 -7.42 12.27 -20.12
N ALA A 142 -8.72 12.51 -20.02
CA ALA A 142 -9.68 12.03 -21.03
C ALA A 142 -9.27 12.49 -22.44
N GLY A 143 -9.35 11.58 -23.41
CA GLY A 143 -8.93 11.83 -24.80
C GLY A 143 -7.43 11.67 -25.06
N THR A 144 -6.63 11.25 -24.06
CA THR A 144 -5.22 10.91 -24.30
C THR A 144 -5.12 9.62 -25.11
N GLU A 145 -4.63 9.72 -26.34
CA GLU A 145 -4.41 8.57 -27.21
C GLU A 145 -3.16 7.76 -26.78
N PRO A 146 -3.18 6.42 -26.84
CA PRO A 146 -2.05 5.59 -26.43
C PRO A 146 -0.73 5.92 -27.15
N ALA A 147 -0.80 6.25 -28.44
CA ALA A 147 0.37 6.63 -29.22
C ALA A 147 0.97 7.97 -28.75
N ALA A 148 0.10 8.95 -28.42
CA ALA A 148 0.53 10.25 -27.90
C ALA A 148 1.14 10.10 -26.51
N PHE A 149 0.55 9.29 -25.63
CA PHE A 149 1.10 9.02 -24.30
C PHE A 149 2.47 8.33 -24.38
N ARG A 150 2.63 7.33 -25.26
CA ARG A 150 3.93 6.68 -25.50
C ARG A 150 5.00 7.67 -25.95
N HIS A 151 4.65 8.61 -26.83
CA HIS A 151 5.57 9.65 -27.28
C HIS A 151 5.94 10.60 -26.14
N ALA A 152 4.95 11.04 -25.34
CA ALA A 152 5.19 11.90 -24.18
C ALA A 152 6.10 11.23 -23.13
N ILE A 153 5.98 9.91 -22.92
CA ILE A 153 6.91 9.15 -22.06
C ILE A 153 8.32 9.16 -22.66
N ALA A 154 8.46 8.86 -23.95
CA ALA A 154 9.77 8.81 -24.63
C ALA A 154 10.50 10.17 -24.57
N ASP A 155 9.74 11.27 -24.60
CA ASP A 155 10.25 12.63 -24.57
C ASP A 155 10.38 13.20 -23.15
N GLY A 156 9.97 12.44 -22.11
CA GLY A 156 10.00 12.88 -20.71
C GLY A 156 9.06 14.05 -20.39
N GLN A 157 7.88 14.08 -21.02
CA GLN A 157 6.84 15.12 -20.85
C GLN A 157 5.46 14.53 -20.48
N TYR A 158 5.43 13.28 -20.02
CA TYR A 158 4.21 12.52 -19.76
C TYR A 158 3.37 13.09 -18.62
N GLU A 159 3.96 13.88 -17.72
CA GLU A 159 3.29 14.53 -16.60
C GLU A 159 2.12 15.42 -17.06
N THR A 160 2.24 15.99 -18.27
CA THR A 160 1.19 16.81 -18.89
C THR A 160 -0.03 15.98 -19.31
N SER A 161 0.12 14.67 -19.48
CA SER A 161 -0.96 13.74 -19.81
C SER A 161 -1.66 13.19 -18.58
N LEU A 162 -1.12 13.35 -17.38
CA LEU A 162 -1.66 12.76 -16.16
C LEU A 162 -2.93 13.49 -15.67
N HIS A 163 -3.84 12.73 -15.06
CA HIS A 163 -5.06 13.24 -14.45
C HIS A 163 -4.89 13.37 -12.93
N TYR A 164 -5.01 14.60 -12.43
CA TYR A 164 -4.89 14.94 -11.01
C TYR A 164 -6.26 15.20 -10.41
N ILE A 165 -6.50 14.63 -9.24
CA ILE A 165 -7.74 14.69 -8.50
C ILE A 165 -7.44 15.36 -7.16
N ALA A 166 -8.14 16.46 -6.85
CA ALA A 166 -8.00 17.12 -5.55
C ALA A 166 -8.35 16.15 -4.42
N ALA A 167 -7.56 16.15 -3.35
CA ALA A 167 -7.73 15.24 -2.22
C ALA A 167 -8.18 16.01 -0.98
N MET A 168 -9.11 15.44 -0.24
CA MET A 168 -9.58 15.93 1.05
C MET A 168 -9.48 14.83 2.10
N SER A 169 -9.29 15.22 3.36
CA SER A 169 -9.28 14.25 4.47
C SER A 169 -10.62 13.52 4.55
N GLY A 170 -10.56 12.20 4.62
CA GLY A 170 -11.71 11.30 4.56
C GLY A 170 -12.10 10.84 3.16
N ASP A 171 -11.44 11.30 2.11
CA ASP A 171 -11.64 10.75 0.76
C ASP A 171 -11.16 9.29 0.67
N PHE A 172 -11.82 8.54 -0.21
CA PHE A 172 -11.48 7.17 -0.53
C PHE A 172 -11.17 7.07 -2.03
N VAL A 173 -10.05 6.47 -2.37
CA VAL A 173 -9.61 6.29 -3.76
C VAL A 173 -9.42 4.81 -4.03
N ASP A 174 -10.22 4.26 -4.94
CA ASP A 174 -10.06 2.89 -5.42
C ASP A 174 -9.03 2.87 -6.57
N VAL A 175 -8.07 1.97 -6.49
CA VAL A 175 -6.94 1.87 -7.43
C VAL A 175 -6.86 0.43 -7.92
N PRO A 176 -7.66 0.06 -8.94
CA PRO A 176 -7.62 -1.28 -9.50
C PRO A 176 -6.26 -1.57 -10.15
N ALA A 177 -5.83 -2.82 -10.13
CA ALA A 177 -4.67 -3.28 -10.90
C ALA A 177 -4.77 -2.82 -12.37
N GLY A 178 -3.64 -2.43 -12.96
CA GLY A 178 -3.56 -1.83 -14.29
C GLY A 178 -3.89 -0.33 -14.35
N ALA A 179 -4.38 0.28 -13.26
CA ALA A 179 -4.46 1.74 -13.17
C ALA A 179 -3.06 2.37 -13.12
N LEU A 180 -2.98 3.67 -13.43
CA LEU A 180 -1.75 4.46 -13.37
C LEU A 180 -1.81 5.46 -12.21
N PRO A 181 -1.56 5.04 -10.95
CA PRO A 181 -1.54 5.90 -9.77
C PRO A 181 -0.21 6.63 -9.51
N ALA A 182 -0.30 7.77 -8.82
CA ALA A 182 0.76 8.33 -7.99
C ALA A 182 0.17 9.09 -6.80
N ILE A 183 0.80 8.98 -5.64
CA ILE A 183 0.46 9.77 -4.45
C ILE A 183 1.34 11.02 -4.47
N MET A 184 0.70 12.20 -4.43
CA MET A 184 1.43 13.46 -4.43
C MET A 184 1.80 13.87 -3.00
N GLY A 185 2.82 14.72 -2.87
CA GLY A 185 3.25 15.23 -1.57
C GLY A 185 2.13 15.96 -0.81
N GLY A 186 2.12 15.83 0.51
CA GLY A 186 1.14 16.46 1.39
C GLY A 186 -0.14 15.64 1.62
N VAL A 187 -0.14 14.36 1.27
CA VAL A 187 -1.29 13.45 1.41
C VAL A 187 -0.91 12.19 2.18
N PRO A 188 -0.85 12.21 3.52
CA PRO A 188 -0.77 10.98 4.30
C PRO A 188 -2.01 10.11 4.09
N ILE A 189 -1.81 8.82 3.79
CA ILE A 189 -2.89 7.87 3.50
C ILE A 189 -2.77 6.57 4.33
N ALA A 190 -3.86 5.81 4.39
CA ALA A 190 -3.88 4.39 4.77
C ALA A 190 -4.25 3.51 3.58
#